data_AF-A0A4V2FCW5-F1
#
_entry.id   AF-A0A4V2FCW5-F1
#
_cell.length_a   1.000
_cell.length_b   1.000
_cell.length_c   1.000
_cell.angle_alpha   90.00
_cell.angle_beta   90.00
_cell.angle_gamma   90.00
#
_symmetry.space_group_name_H-M   'P 1'
#
loop_
_entity.id
_entity.type
_entity.pdbx_description
1 polymer ?
#
loop_
_entity_poly.entity_id
_entity_poly.type
_entity_poly.pdbx_seq_one_letter_code
_entity_poly.pdbx_strand_id
1 'polypeptide(L)'
;MASILSILTKKAEKTPVTKIPNDFMNEVKIDVPKDSEWQKQLNMISLTLEDLCLIKSLKPLISENIEGIVDQFYKNIEYVPGLLKIIQKHSSVNRLKVTLIKHIQEMFDGIIDESYVDQRRVIAHIHFKIGLQPKWYICSFQDMLLSILSILDKNIESKVEYQQAVKAVTKILNFEQQIVLEAFEFEQIKERARHEEQKQQITQSVGNSVEELASISEETSAALQELTSKADEVVVFAKDTAESAGEVSKNSLAGKNKLEEHQQMINKVKEQSEQISAELINLEQATVKINDVVDIVTAIAEQTNLLSLNAAIEAARAGEAGKGFSVVAHEVRKLADQTKTSVSGVSDLVKNTHKRIEAVSESVASIHHFINDSVSEATEISDFFNAILSKMDESTERSGKLENEVEVMAEVIEELSQAVGQIAISADSLSDVTRSMQD
;
A
#
# COMPACT_ATOMS: atom_id res chain seq x y z
N MET A 1 41.09 -85.77 70.20
CA MET A 1 40.33 -84.51 70.11
C MET A 1 41.27 -83.31 70.24
N ALA A 2 42.00 -82.99 69.17
CA ALA A 2 42.80 -81.78 69.06
C ALA A 2 43.21 -81.62 67.58
N SER A 3 42.33 -81.03 66.75
CA SER A 3 42.69 -80.46 65.41
C SER A 3 41.49 -79.89 64.62
N ILE A 4 40.43 -79.38 65.25
CA ILE A 4 39.29 -78.77 64.50
C ILE A 4 38.85 -77.43 65.14
N LEU A 5 39.77 -76.58 65.60
CA LEU A 5 39.37 -75.31 66.23
C LEU A 5 40.29 -74.11 65.96
N SER A 6 41.00 -74.07 64.83
CA SER A 6 41.80 -72.88 64.44
C SER A 6 41.38 -72.23 63.12
N ILE A 7 40.16 -72.47 62.61
CA ILE A 7 39.70 -71.92 61.31
C ILE A 7 38.55 -70.90 61.43
N LEU A 8 38.12 -70.51 62.64
CA LEU A 8 37.08 -69.48 62.78
C LEU A 8 37.59 -68.29 63.60
N THR A 9 37.41 -67.11 62.99
CA THR A 9 37.67 -65.72 63.44
C THR A 9 39.02 -65.09 63.06
N LYS A 10 39.22 -64.82 61.77
CA LYS A 10 40.06 -63.69 61.33
C LYS A 10 39.16 -62.44 61.26
N LYS A 11 39.02 -61.75 62.39
CA LYS A 11 38.40 -60.41 62.45
C LYS A 11 39.39 -59.46 61.78
N ALA A 12 38.99 -58.75 60.72
CA ALA A 12 39.84 -57.75 60.09
C ALA A 12 40.25 -56.70 61.15
N GLU A 13 41.54 -56.43 61.29
CA GLU A 13 42.04 -55.37 62.17
C GLU A 13 41.51 -54.03 61.65
N LYS A 14 40.76 -53.33 62.51
CA LYS A 14 40.24 -51.99 62.24
C LYS A 14 41.33 -50.95 62.50
N THR A 15 41.54 -50.06 61.55
CA THR A 15 42.58 -49.00 61.62
C THR A 15 42.15 -47.90 62.60
N PRO A 16 42.98 -47.52 63.60
CA PRO A 16 42.69 -46.40 64.49
C PRO A 16 42.81 -45.05 63.77
N VAL A 17 41.84 -44.14 63.93
CA VAL A 17 41.82 -42.84 63.22
C VAL A 17 42.65 -41.76 63.94
N THR A 18 42.89 -41.87 65.26
CA THR A 18 43.62 -40.83 66.04
C THR A 18 45.13 -40.74 65.77
N LYS A 19 45.78 -41.80 65.26
CA LYS A 19 47.25 -41.76 65.01
C LYS A 19 47.62 -41.04 63.71
N ILE A 20 46.62 -40.72 62.88
CA ILE A 20 46.79 -40.35 61.49
C ILE A 20 47.08 -38.85 61.20
N PRO A 21 46.79 -37.84 62.08
CA PRO A 21 46.98 -36.44 61.70
C PRO A 21 48.40 -36.11 61.20
N ASN A 22 49.43 -36.73 61.79
CA ASN A 22 50.83 -36.47 61.43
C ASN A 22 51.29 -37.21 60.16
N ASP A 23 50.65 -38.32 59.78
CA ASP A 23 51.12 -39.17 58.68
C ASP A 23 50.81 -38.57 57.30
N PHE A 24 49.77 -37.73 57.19
CA PHE A 24 49.34 -37.10 55.93
C PHE A 24 49.66 -35.60 55.82
N MET A 25 50.37 -35.00 56.78
CA MET A 25 50.66 -33.56 56.78
C MET A 25 51.36 -33.07 55.50
N ASN A 26 52.17 -33.92 54.86
CA ASN A 26 52.87 -33.59 53.61
C ASN A 26 52.03 -33.83 52.34
N GLU A 27 50.83 -34.42 52.47
CA GLU A 27 49.94 -34.79 51.37
C GLU A 27 48.69 -33.90 51.28
N VAL A 28 48.49 -33.00 52.25
CA VAL A 28 47.34 -32.10 52.30
C VAL A 28 47.73 -30.65 52.08
N LYS A 29 46.83 -29.86 51.50
CA LYS A 29 47.10 -28.46 51.16
C LYS A 29 45.82 -27.63 51.13
N ILE A 30 45.89 -26.41 51.69
CA ILE A 30 44.96 -25.32 51.40
C ILE A 30 45.76 -24.25 50.68
N ASP A 31 45.47 -24.04 49.40
CA ASP A 31 46.16 -23.10 48.52
C ASP A 31 45.15 -22.32 47.67
N VAL A 32 44.32 -21.56 48.37
CA VAL A 32 43.46 -20.54 47.77
C VAL A 32 44.09 -19.16 47.98
N PRO A 33 43.83 -18.16 47.13
CA PRO A 33 44.40 -16.83 47.29
C PRO A 33 44.06 -16.24 48.66
N LYS A 34 45.06 -15.70 49.38
CA LYS A 34 44.92 -15.29 50.79
C LYS A 34 43.85 -14.24 51.06
N ASP A 35 43.57 -13.38 50.07
CA ASP A 35 42.57 -12.31 50.16
C ASP A 35 41.26 -12.65 49.44
N SER A 36 41.07 -13.90 49.00
CA SER A 36 39.84 -14.36 48.33
C SER A 36 38.68 -14.56 49.31
N GLU A 37 37.45 -14.49 48.79
CA GLU A 37 36.25 -14.91 49.54
C GLU A 37 36.33 -16.38 49.96
N TRP A 38 36.97 -17.25 49.16
CA TRP A 38 37.19 -18.65 49.50
C TRP A 38 38.00 -18.82 50.79
N GLN A 39 39.06 -18.03 50.97
CA GLN A 39 39.85 -18.06 52.20
C GLN A 39 39.00 -17.62 53.42
N LYS A 40 38.16 -16.60 53.24
CA LYS A 40 37.25 -16.11 54.30
C LYS A 40 36.19 -17.17 54.66
N GLN A 41 35.60 -17.83 53.67
CA GLN A 41 34.65 -18.92 53.84
C GLN A 41 35.27 -20.10 54.60
N LEU A 42 36.47 -20.54 54.19
CA LEU A 42 37.23 -21.60 54.87
C LEU A 42 37.53 -21.25 56.34
N ASN A 43 37.93 -19.99 56.60
CA ASN A 43 38.16 -19.49 57.95
C ASN A 43 36.86 -19.49 58.78
N MET A 44 35.74 -19.05 58.19
CA MET A 44 34.45 -18.96 58.87
C MET A 44 33.93 -20.34 59.32
N ILE A 45 34.10 -21.38 58.51
CA ILE A 45 33.74 -22.76 58.87
C ILE A 45 34.83 -23.49 59.66
N SER A 46 35.96 -22.81 59.90
CA SER A 46 37.15 -23.37 60.56
C SER A 46 37.65 -24.66 59.89
N LEU A 47 37.69 -24.73 58.56
CA LEU A 47 38.27 -25.87 57.84
C LEU A 47 39.80 -25.71 57.78
N THR A 48 40.50 -26.54 58.56
CA THR A 48 41.94 -26.44 58.79
C THR A 48 42.73 -27.52 58.06
N LEU A 49 44.06 -27.39 58.00
CA LEU A 49 44.93 -28.46 57.49
C LEU A 49 44.78 -29.76 58.29
N GLU A 50 44.54 -29.68 59.61
CA GLU A 50 44.27 -30.86 60.43
C GLU A 50 42.98 -31.57 60.01
N ASP A 51 41.92 -30.81 59.70
CA ASP A 51 40.69 -31.38 59.15
C ASP A 51 40.95 -32.06 57.79
N LEU A 52 41.81 -31.48 56.94
CA LEU A 52 42.18 -32.11 55.66
C LEU A 52 42.99 -33.39 55.83
N CYS A 53 43.88 -33.47 56.83
CA CYS A 53 44.56 -34.72 57.18
C CYS A 53 43.56 -35.80 57.59
N LEU A 54 42.57 -35.43 58.41
CA LEU A 54 41.48 -36.34 58.79
C LEU A 54 40.66 -36.76 57.55
N ILE A 55 40.27 -35.82 56.69
CA ILE A 55 39.56 -36.12 55.45
C ILE A 55 40.37 -37.08 54.56
N LYS A 56 41.66 -36.84 54.37
CA LYS A 56 42.55 -37.71 53.59
C LYS A 56 42.63 -39.11 54.18
N SER A 57 42.72 -39.22 55.51
CA SER A 57 42.74 -40.51 56.20
C SER A 57 41.48 -41.34 56.01
N LEU A 58 40.33 -40.69 55.81
CA LEU A 58 39.05 -41.34 55.59
C LEU A 58 38.89 -41.82 54.13
N LYS A 59 39.72 -41.33 53.20
CA LYS A 59 39.59 -41.64 51.77
C LYS A 59 39.54 -43.15 51.45
N PRO A 60 40.40 -44.02 52.01
CA PRO A 60 40.33 -45.46 51.74
C PRO A 60 39.01 -46.07 52.21
N LEU A 61 38.56 -45.72 53.41
CA LEU A 61 37.29 -46.20 53.98
C LEU A 61 36.09 -45.75 53.15
N ILE A 62 36.07 -44.49 52.73
CA ILE A 62 35.01 -43.96 51.87
C ILE A 62 35.05 -44.61 50.49
N SER A 63 36.24 -44.84 49.93
CA SER A 63 36.42 -45.48 48.63
C SER A 63 35.95 -46.94 48.64
N GLU A 64 36.17 -47.68 49.73
CA GLU A 64 35.67 -49.05 49.88
C GLU A 64 34.13 -49.11 49.93
N ASN A 65 33.48 -48.05 50.41
CA ASN A 65 32.02 -47.98 50.57
C ASN A 65 31.33 -47.09 49.52
N ILE A 66 32.06 -46.64 48.48
CA ILE A 66 31.60 -45.56 47.60
C ILE A 66 30.38 -45.94 46.74
N GLU A 67 30.31 -47.21 46.29
CA GLU A 67 29.17 -47.69 45.50
C GLU A 67 27.87 -47.60 46.30
N GLY A 68 27.90 -47.96 47.59
CA GLY A 68 26.74 -47.86 48.48
C GLY A 68 26.26 -46.41 48.69
N ILE A 69 27.20 -45.46 48.83
CA ILE A 69 26.88 -44.03 48.96
C ILE A 69 26.18 -43.54 47.68
N VAL A 70 26.74 -43.87 46.52
CA VAL A 70 26.25 -43.40 45.23
C VAL A 70 24.93 -44.05 44.84
N ASP A 71 24.74 -45.34 45.15
CA ASP A 71 23.46 -46.02 44.95
C ASP A 71 22.35 -45.42 45.81
N GLN A 72 22.65 -45.13 47.08
CA GLN A 72 21.71 -44.49 47.99
C GLN A 72 21.37 -43.06 47.53
N PHE A 73 22.37 -42.31 47.05
CA PHE A 73 22.17 -40.97 46.47
C PHE A 73 21.17 -40.98 45.31
N TYR A 74 21.34 -41.87 44.32
CA TYR A 74 20.41 -41.94 43.19
C TYR A 74 19.05 -42.49 43.58
N LYS A 75 19.00 -43.43 44.53
CA LYS A 75 17.72 -43.89 45.12
C LYS A 75 16.98 -42.74 45.80
N ASN A 76 17.68 -41.83 46.47
CA ASN A 76 17.08 -40.65 47.07
C ASN A 76 16.57 -39.65 46.01
N ILE A 77 17.23 -39.54 44.86
CA ILE A 77 16.77 -38.71 43.75
C ILE A 77 15.44 -39.22 43.15
N GLU A 78 15.19 -40.54 43.17
CA GLU A 78 13.94 -41.14 42.66
C GLU A 78 12.67 -40.64 43.38
N TYR A 79 12.79 -40.12 44.61
CA TYR A 79 11.66 -39.52 45.33
C TYR A 79 11.09 -38.27 44.64
N VAL A 80 11.85 -37.62 43.76
CA VAL A 80 11.42 -36.44 43.02
C VAL A 80 11.42 -36.75 41.51
N PRO A 81 10.26 -37.14 40.93
CA PRO A 81 10.17 -37.54 39.52
C PRO A 81 10.72 -36.50 38.54
N GLY A 82 10.63 -35.21 38.87
CA GLY A 82 11.20 -34.12 38.08
C GLY A 82 12.73 -34.19 37.93
N LEU A 83 13.44 -34.59 38.98
CA LEU A 83 14.90 -34.74 38.95
C LEU A 83 15.32 -35.93 38.07
N LEU A 84 14.57 -37.02 38.13
CA LEU A 84 14.81 -38.18 37.26
C LEU A 84 14.64 -37.82 35.78
N LYS A 85 13.64 -37.00 35.43
CA LYS A 85 13.45 -36.49 34.07
C LYS A 85 14.64 -35.64 33.60
N ILE A 86 15.18 -34.78 34.46
CA ILE A 86 16.39 -33.99 34.14
C ILE A 86 17.56 -34.93 33.85
N ILE A 87 17.77 -35.96 34.69
CA ILE A 87 18.82 -36.96 34.48
C ILE A 87 18.62 -37.67 33.15
N GLN A 88 17.44 -38.22 32.87
CA GLN A 88 17.16 -38.97 31.63
C GLN A 88 17.31 -38.11 30.37
N LYS A 89 16.99 -36.82 30.46
CA LYS A 89 17.12 -35.87 29.34
C LYS A 89 18.58 -35.58 28.99
N HIS A 90 19.46 -35.47 29.99
CA HIS A 90 20.84 -35.02 29.79
C HIS A 90 21.87 -36.17 29.94
N SER A 91 21.49 -37.30 30.53
CA SER A 91 22.38 -38.41 30.89
C SER A 91 21.64 -39.70 31.24
N SER A 92 22.33 -40.61 31.94
CA SER A 92 21.76 -41.79 32.59
C SER A 92 22.35 -41.93 33.99
N VAL A 93 21.61 -42.58 34.88
CA VAL A 93 22.07 -42.85 36.25
C VAL A 93 23.43 -43.56 36.23
N ASN A 94 23.58 -44.63 35.45
CA ASN A 94 24.84 -45.39 35.37
C ASN A 94 26.04 -44.53 34.97
N ARG A 95 25.88 -43.61 34.02
CA ARG A 95 26.96 -42.71 33.60
C ARG A 95 27.27 -41.66 34.68
N LEU A 96 26.24 -41.12 35.32
CA LEU A 96 26.44 -40.11 36.36
C LEU A 96 27.01 -40.69 37.65
N LYS A 97 26.73 -41.97 37.97
CA LYS A 97 27.37 -42.70 39.08
C LYS A 97 28.89 -42.63 38.97
N VAL A 98 29.45 -42.88 37.78
CA VAL A 98 30.91 -42.82 37.55
C VAL A 98 31.47 -41.42 37.86
N THR A 99 30.80 -40.36 37.41
CA THR A 99 31.25 -38.99 37.67
C THR A 99 31.08 -38.58 39.13
N LEU A 100 30.01 -39.05 39.80
CA LEU A 100 29.78 -38.77 41.21
C LEU A 100 30.76 -39.51 42.11
N ILE A 101 31.12 -40.76 41.79
CA ILE A 101 32.19 -41.52 42.47
C ILE A 101 33.48 -40.69 42.45
N LYS A 102 33.89 -40.21 41.27
CA LYS A 102 35.10 -39.39 41.13
C LYS A 102 35.02 -38.11 41.97
N HIS A 103 33.90 -37.39 41.87
CA HIS A 103 33.68 -36.15 42.63
C HIS A 103 33.75 -36.38 44.15
N ILE A 104 33.13 -37.44 44.65
CA ILE A 104 33.19 -37.79 46.07
C ILE A 104 34.63 -38.13 46.47
N GLN A 105 35.34 -38.94 45.70
CA GLN A 105 36.73 -39.27 46.00
C GLN A 105 37.65 -38.04 46.05
N GLU A 106 37.41 -37.06 45.18
CA GLU A 106 38.13 -35.78 45.17
C GLU A 106 37.85 -34.92 46.41
N MET A 107 36.65 -34.99 47.02
CA MET A 107 36.38 -34.33 48.30
C MET A 107 37.28 -34.87 49.43
N PHE A 108 37.72 -36.13 49.31
CA PHE A 108 38.59 -36.78 50.30
C PHE A 108 40.07 -36.75 49.92
N ASP A 109 40.48 -35.93 48.93
CA ASP A 109 41.89 -35.83 48.54
C ASP A 109 42.77 -35.00 49.46
N GLY A 110 42.17 -34.19 50.35
CA GLY A 110 42.89 -33.34 51.29
C GLY A 110 43.57 -32.14 50.62
N ILE A 111 43.21 -31.81 49.38
CA ILE A 111 43.77 -30.68 48.63
C ILE A 111 42.62 -29.74 48.25
N ILE A 112 42.69 -28.50 48.73
CA ILE A 112 41.82 -27.39 48.33
C ILE A 112 42.69 -26.32 47.69
N ASP A 113 42.67 -26.26 46.37
CA ASP A 113 43.36 -25.24 45.58
C ASP A 113 42.38 -24.56 44.60
N GLU A 114 42.86 -23.65 43.76
CA GLU A 114 42.03 -22.99 42.75
C GLU A 114 41.41 -23.99 41.76
N SER A 115 42.14 -25.06 41.40
CA SER A 115 41.61 -26.10 40.50
C SER A 115 40.45 -26.86 41.13
N TYR A 116 40.53 -27.15 42.43
CA TYR A 116 39.44 -27.72 43.21
C TYR A 116 38.19 -26.85 43.05
N VAL A 117 38.29 -25.55 43.36
CA VAL A 117 37.16 -24.61 43.30
C VAL A 117 36.61 -24.48 41.89
N ASP A 118 37.46 -24.33 40.87
CA ASP A 118 37.04 -24.18 39.49
C ASP A 118 36.29 -25.39 38.95
N GLN A 119 36.72 -26.61 39.29
CA GLN A 119 35.99 -27.82 38.92
C GLN A 119 34.57 -27.82 39.51
N ARG A 120 34.41 -27.40 40.76
CA ARG A 120 33.09 -27.30 41.42
C ARG A 120 32.22 -26.22 40.78
N ARG A 121 32.81 -25.09 40.40
CA ARG A 121 32.10 -24.03 39.65
C ARG A 121 31.63 -24.52 38.29
N VAL A 122 32.44 -25.29 37.56
CA VAL A 122 32.03 -25.91 36.28
C VAL A 122 30.86 -26.88 36.50
N ILE A 123 30.93 -27.71 37.54
CA ILE A 123 29.84 -28.62 37.89
C ILE A 123 28.57 -27.83 38.22
N ALA A 124 28.67 -26.79 39.04
CA ALA A 124 27.55 -25.92 39.39
C ALA A 124 26.91 -25.28 38.16
N HIS A 125 27.72 -24.77 37.23
CA HIS A 125 27.27 -24.21 35.96
C HIS A 125 26.48 -25.21 35.11
N ILE A 126 26.96 -26.46 35.03
CA ILE A 126 26.25 -27.52 34.30
C ILE A 126 24.89 -27.79 34.96
N HIS A 127 24.84 -27.86 36.30
CA HIS A 127 23.60 -28.07 37.04
C HIS A 127 22.61 -26.89 36.86
N PHE A 128 23.10 -25.66 36.84
CA PHE A 128 22.30 -24.47 36.52
C PHE A 128 21.71 -24.58 35.10
N LYS A 129 22.57 -24.90 34.10
CA LYS A 129 22.16 -25.02 32.69
C LYS A 129 21.12 -26.10 32.42
N ILE A 130 21.14 -27.21 33.16
CA ILE A 130 20.12 -28.27 33.02
C ILE A 130 18.85 -27.98 33.82
N GLY A 131 18.78 -26.82 34.50
CA GLY A 131 17.60 -26.37 35.25
C GLY A 131 17.43 -27.04 36.61
N LEU A 132 18.51 -27.58 37.21
CA LEU A 132 18.44 -28.10 38.56
C LEU A 132 18.27 -26.94 39.55
N GLN A 133 17.24 -26.98 40.41
CA GLN A 133 17.05 -25.91 41.40
C GLN A 133 18.02 -26.08 42.58
N PRO A 134 18.60 -24.98 43.12
CA PRO A 134 19.58 -25.03 44.22
C PRO A 134 19.10 -25.82 45.44
N LYS A 135 17.80 -25.73 45.78
CA LYS A 135 17.20 -26.47 46.91
C LYS A 135 17.39 -27.99 46.78
N TRP A 136 17.25 -28.54 45.57
CA TRP A 136 17.39 -29.97 45.33
C TRP A 136 18.86 -30.39 45.33
N TYR A 137 19.74 -29.51 44.85
CA TYR A 137 21.19 -29.68 44.98
C TYR A 137 21.58 -29.79 46.45
N ILE A 138 21.13 -28.86 47.32
CA ILE A 138 21.40 -28.91 48.76
C ILE A 138 20.83 -30.18 49.42
N CYS A 139 19.58 -30.56 49.10
CA CYS A 139 18.99 -31.79 49.65
C CYS A 139 19.83 -33.04 49.34
N SER A 140 20.49 -33.08 48.18
CA SER A 140 21.31 -34.22 47.78
C SER A 140 22.56 -34.41 48.65
N PHE A 141 23.12 -33.32 49.21
CA PHE A 141 24.24 -33.36 50.14
C PHE A 141 23.85 -33.91 51.51
N GLN A 142 22.58 -33.74 51.92
CA GLN A 142 22.09 -34.28 53.19
C GLN A 142 22.07 -35.82 53.19
N ASP A 143 21.61 -36.44 52.11
CA ASP A 143 21.62 -37.90 51.97
C ASP A 143 23.05 -38.46 51.90
N MET A 144 23.93 -37.76 51.18
CA MET A 144 25.36 -38.10 51.12
C MET A 144 26.02 -37.99 52.49
N LEU A 145 25.75 -36.91 53.24
CA LEU A 145 26.25 -36.74 54.61
C LEU A 145 25.80 -37.90 55.50
N LEU A 146 24.51 -38.23 55.53
CA LEU A 146 23.99 -39.33 56.36
C LEU A 146 24.62 -40.69 56.00
N SER A 147 24.82 -40.95 54.71
CA SER A 147 25.50 -42.15 54.22
C SER A 147 26.94 -42.23 54.73
N ILE A 148 27.69 -41.13 54.64
CA ILE A 148 29.06 -41.04 55.17
C ILE A 148 29.08 -41.21 56.69
N LEU A 149 28.21 -40.52 57.43
CA LEU A 149 28.15 -40.63 58.89
C LEU A 149 27.84 -42.06 59.35
N SER A 150 26.95 -42.77 58.66
CA SER A 150 26.66 -44.19 58.95
C SER A 150 27.88 -45.09 58.75
N ILE A 151 28.72 -44.80 57.75
CA ILE A 151 29.97 -45.54 57.51
C ILE A 151 30.98 -45.23 58.63
N LEU A 152 31.10 -43.97 59.04
CA LEU A 152 31.99 -43.57 60.13
C LEU A 152 31.58 -44.24 61.46
N ASP A 153 30.29 -44.24 61.80
CA ASP A 153 29.76 -44.84 63.03
C ASP A 153 30.04 -46.35 63.13
N LYS A 154 29.97 -47.06 62.01
CA LYS A 154 30.25 -48.51 61.95
C LYS A 154 31.74 -48.85 62.11
N ASN A 155 32.63 -47.95 61.67
CA ASN A 155 34.05 -48.25 61.50
C ASN A 155 34.95 -47.57 62.54
N ILE A 156 34.49 -46.50 63.21
CA ILE A 156 35.25 -45.77 64.22
C ILE A 156 34.67 -46.05 65.61
N GLU A 157 35.42 -46.78 66.44
CA GLU A 157 34.97 -47.15 67.79
C GLU A 157 35.20 -46.03 68.82
N SER A 158 36.23 -45.21 68.63
CA SER A 158 36.52 -44.09 69.53
C SER A 158 35.53 -42.96 69.30
N LYS A 159 34.77 -42.62 70.34
CA LYS A 159 33.83 -41.48 70.30
C LYS A 159 34.51 -40.17 69.94
N VAL A 160 35.76 -39.97 70.38
CA VAL A 160 36.53 -38.74 70.09
C VAL A 160 36.90 -38.69 68.61
N GLU A 161 37.40 -39.80 68.06
CA GLU A 161 37.75 -39.92 66.64
C GLU A 161 36.52 -39.72 65.75
N TYR A 162 35.40 -40.34 66.11
CA TYR A 162 34.15 -40.21 65.38
C TYR A 162 33.70 -38.75 65.34
N GLN A 163 33.75 -38.04 66.47
CA GLN A 163 33.40 -36.62 66.52
C GLN A 163 34.33 -35.75 65.68
N GLN A 164 35.63 -36.04 65.64
CA GLN A 164 36.59 -35.32 64.79
C GLN A 164 36.33 -35.57 63.30
N ALA A 165 36.10 -36.82 62.90
CA ALA A 165 35.75 -37.20 61.54
C ALA A 165 34.44 -36.55 61.07
N VAL A 166 33.40 -36.57 61.90
CA VAL A 166 32.12 -35.90 61.62
C VAL A 166 32.32 -34.40 61.40
N LYS A 167 33.10 -33.73 62.26
CA LYS A 167 33.39 -32.30 62.10
C LYS A 167 34.11 -32.00 60.79
N ALA A 168 35.15 -32.77 60.45
CA ALA A 168 35.89 -32.55 59.21
C ALA A 168 35.01 -32.78 57.97
N VAL A 169 34.23 -33.89 57.94
CA VAL A 169 33.30 -34.21 56.85
C VAL A 169 32.21 -33.15 56.69
N THR A 170 31.60 -32.70 57.78
CA THR A 170 30.55 -31.67 57.71
C THR A 170 31.09 -30.34 57.20
N LYS A 171 32.33 -29.96 57.55
CA LYS A 171 32.99 -28.75 57.03
C LYS A 171 33.26 -28.85 55.52
N ILE A 172 33.84 -29.94 55.02
CA ILE A 172 34.13 -30.06 53.58
C ILE A 172 32.84 -30.11 52.73
N LEU A 173 31.82 -30.83 53.19
CA LEU A 173 30.52 -30.85 52.50
C LEU A 173 29.80 -29.51 52.55
N ASN A 174 30.02 -28.72 53.60
CA ASN A 174 29.49 -27.37 53.68
C ASN A 174 30.22 -26.43 52.71
N PHE A 175 31.55 -26.54 52.59
CA PHE A 175 32.32 -25.75 51.62
C PHE A 175 31.94 -26.07 50.17
N GLU A 176 31.73 -27.35 49.84
CA GLU A 176 31.20 -27.77 48.53
C GLU A 176 29.85 -27.10 48.20
N GLN A 177 28.94 -27.04 49.17
CA GLN A 177 27.65 -26.37 48.99
C GLN A 177 27.82 -24.85 48.77
N GLN A 178 28.74 -24.20 49.48
CA GLN A 178 29.01 -22.76 49.33
C GLN A 178 29.47 -22.42 47.90
N ILE A 179 30.46 -23.14 47.36
CA ILE A 179 30.98 -22.90 45.99
C ILE A 179 29.86 -23.03 44.96
N VAL A 180 29.01 -24.04 45.11
CA VAL A 180 27.91 -24.26 44.17
C VAL A 180 26.87 -23.17 44.27
N LEU A 181 26.45 -22.78 45.47
CA LEU A 181 25.45 -21.73 45.66
C LEU A 181 25.90 -20.40 45.07
N GLU A 182 27.16 -20.02 45.27
CA GLU A 182 27.73 -18.80 44.71
C GLU A 182 27.73 -18.83 43.17
N ALA A 183 28.10 -19.96 42.57
CA ALA A 183 28.04 -20.13 41.11
C ALA A 183 26.60 -20.07 40.56
N PHE A 184 25.63 -20.62 41.28
CA PHE A 184 24.21 -20.54 40.94
C PHE A 184 23.68 -19.10 41.00
N GLU A 185 24.05 -18.35 42.03
CA GLU A 185 23.68 -16.94 42.19
C GLU A 185 24.29 -16.09 41.08
N PHE A 186 25.57 -16.30 40.75
CA PHE A 186 26.25 -15.60 39.67
C PHE A 186 25.56 -15.79 38.32
N GLU A 187 25.23 -17.03 37.95
CA GLU A 187 24.52 -17.31 36.69
C GLU A 187 23.10 -16.71 36.68
N GLN A 188 22.40 -16.69 37.82
CA GLN A 188 21.09 -16.06 37.94
C GLN A 188 21.15 -14.54 37.75
N ILE A 189 22.15 -13.86 38.34
CA ILE A 189 22.36 -12.41 38.16
C ILE A 189 22.62 -12.10 36.70
N LYS A 190 23.45 -12.91 36.02
CA LYS A 190 23.79 -12.73 34.61
C LYS A 190 22.58 -12.86 33.68
N GLU A 191 21.72 -13.86 33.89
CA GLU A 191 20.48 -14.00 33.10
C GLU A 191 19.51 -12.85 33.36
N ARG A 192 19.37 -12.40 34.62
CA ARG A 192 18.55 -11.21 34.94
C ARG A 192 19.07 -9.95 34.24
N ALA A 193 20.38 -9.73 34.23
CA ALA A 193 20.97 -8.58 33.56
C ALA A 193 20.68 -8.58 32.05
N ARG A 194 20.76 -9.75 31.39
CA ARG A 194 20.41 -9.90 29.97
C ARG A 194 18.94 -9.61 29.71
N HIS A 195 18.05 -10.12 30.55
CA HIS A 195 16.62 -9.89 30.41
C HIS A 195 16.27 -8.40 30.58
N GLU A 196 16.95 -7.70 31.51
CA GLU A 196 16.76 -6.27 31.72
C GLU A 196 17.26 -5.44 30.53
N GLU A 197 18.42 -5.77 29.96
CA GLU A 197 18.93 -5.12 28.76
C GLU A 197 17.97 -5.30 27.57
N GLN A 198 17.45 -6.51 27.36
CA GLN A 198 16.46 -6.78 26.32
C GLN A 198 15.16 -6.01 26.56
N LYS A 199 14.69 -5.94 27.82
CA LYS A 199 13.51 -5.16 28.19
C LYS A 199 13.70 -3.68 27.84
N GLN A 200 14.84 -3.08 28.18
CA GLN A 200 15.15 -1.69 27.85
C GLN A 200 15.20 -1.42 26.34
N GLN A 201 15.82 -2.32 25.56
CA GLN A 201 15.85 -2.20 24.10
C GLN A 201 14.45 -2.25 23.49
N ILE A 202 13.60 -3.17 23.95
CA ILE A 202 12.21 -3.27 23.49
C ILE A 202 11.44 -2.00 23.86
N THR A 203 11.52 -1.54 25.11
CA THR A 203 10.85 -0.32 25.57
C THR A 203 11.26 0.90 24.73
N GLN A 204 12.55 1.08 24.43
CA GLN A 204 13.01 2.19 23.59
C GLN A 204 12.49 2.07 22.15
N SER A 205 12.55 0.87 21.56
CA SER A 205 12.06 0.65 20.20
C SER A 205 10.56 0.92 20.10
N VAL A 206 9.78 0.48 21.08
CA VAL A 206 8.34 0.72 21.14
C VAL A 206 8.04 2.21 21.32
N GLY A 207 8.77 2.90 22.21
CA GLY A 207 8.61 4.35 22.41
C GLY A 207 8.84 5.15 21.12
N ASN A 208 9.90 4.84 20.37
CA ASN A 208 10.16 5.49 19.08
C ASN A 208 9.02 5.22 18.08
N SER A 209 8.49 3.98 18.03
CA SER A 209 7.36 3.65 17.15
C SER A 209 6.06 4.37 17.54
N VAL A 210 5.84 4.65 18.83
CA VAL A 210 4.69 5.44 19.30
C VAL A 210 4.79 6.88 18.78
N GLU A 211 5.96 7.52 18.89
CA GLU A 211 6.18 8.88 18.37
C GLU A 211 5.96 8.95 16.86
N GLU A 212 6.46 7.97 16.11
CA GLU A 212 6.28 7.86 14.66
C GLU A 212 4.80 7.67 14.29
N LEU A 213 4.08 6.79 14.99
CA LEU A 213 2.65 6.58 14.78
C LEU A 213 1.82 7.84 15.07
N ALA A 214 2.16 8.59 16.12
CA ALA A 214 1.49 9.84 16.43
C ALA A 214 1.69 10.87 15.31
N SER A 215 2.93 11.05 14.83
CA SER A 215 3.25 11.96 13.73
C SER A 215 2.51 11.57 12.44
N ILE A 216 2.51 10.28 12.07
CA ILE A 216 1.81 9.78 10.88
C ILE A 216 0.31 9.99 11.02
N SER A 217 -0.25 9.78 12.22
CA SER A 217 -1.68 9.98 12.49
C SER A 217 -2.08 11.45 12.30
N GLU A 218 -1.27 12.40 12.78
CA GLU A 218 -1.51 13.84 12.61
C GLU A 218 -1.43 14.26 11.14
N GLU A 219 -0.39 13.83 10.42
CA GLU A 219 -0.20 14.13 9.00
C GLU A 219 -1.35 13.55 8.15
N THR A 220 -1.74 12.30 8.42
CA THR A 220 -2.85 11.65 7.72
C THR A 220 -4.17 12.36 7.99
N SER A 221 -4.40 12.81 9.23
CA SER A 221 -5.61 13.58 9.59
C SER A 221 -5.68 14.91 8.82
N ALA A 222 -4.57 15.63 8.69
CA ALA A 222 -4.50 16.86 7.92
C ALA A 222 -4.77 16.61 6.42
N ALA A 223 -4.18 15.54 5.85
CA ALA A 223 -4.40 15.16 4.46
C ALA A 223 -5.88 14.79 4.19
N LEU A 224 -6.55 14.11 5.13
CA LEU A 224 -7.98 13.78 5.02
C LEU A 224 -8.87 15.02 5.03
N GLN A 225 -8.53 16.05 5.83
CA GLN A 225 -9.25 17.33 5.80
C GLN A 225 -9.09 18.04 4.46
N GLU A 226 -7.89 18.04 3.90
CA GLU A 226 -7.65 18.61 2.57
C GLU A 226 -8.41 17.86 1.47
N LEU A 227 -8.40 16.52 1.52
CA LEU A 227 -9.19 15.68 0.60
C LEU A 227 -10.68 15.96 0.69
N THR A 228 -11.21 16.18 1.89
CA THR A 228 -12.63 16.56 2.09
C THR A 228 -12.94 17.88 1.39
N SER A 229 -12.11 18.90 1.62
CA SER A 229 -12.29 20.21 0.96
C SER A 229 -12.20 20.10 -0.56
N LYS A 230 -11.31 19.25 -1.08
CA LYS A 230 -11.16 19.04 -2.52
C LYS A 230 -12.33 18.26 -3.12
N ALA A 231 -12.88 17.30 -2.41
CA ALA A 231 -14.11 16.60 -2.80
C ALA A 231 -15.26 17.62 -2.97
N ASP A 232 -15.46 18.50 -1.99
CA ASP A 232 -16.49 19.56 -2.07
C ASP A 232 -16.29 20.49 -3.28
N GLU A 233 -15.05 20.91 -3.55
CA GLU A 233 -14.71 21.71 -4.73
C GLU A 233 -15.08 20.98 -6.05
N VAL A 234 -14.84 19.67 -6.13
CA VAL A 234 -15.18 18.88 -7.33
C VAL A 234 -16.69 18.77 -7.53
N VAL A 235 -17.49 18.65 -6.45
CA VAL A 235 -18.96 18.67 -6.56
C VAL A 235 -19.45 19.99 -7.13
N VAL A 236 -18.95 21.11 -6.60
CA VAL A 236 -19.30 22.45 -7.13
C VAL A 236 -18.92 22.57 -8.60
N PHE A 237 -17.71 22.14 -8.96
CA PHE A 237 -17.23 22.17 -10.34
C PHE A 237 -18.07 21.29 -11.29
N ALA A 238 -18.49 20.11 -10.85
CA ALA A 238 -19.34 19.19 -11.61
C ALA A 238 -20.70 19.84 -11.91
N LYS A 239 -21.29 20.48 -10.90
CA LYS A 239 -22.57 21.20 -11.01
C LYS A 239 -22.48 22.41 -11.95
N ASP A 240 -21.45 23.23 -11.81
CA ASP A 240 -21.21 24.39 -12.69
C ASP A 240 -21.02 23.94 -14.15
N THR A 241 -20.34 22.81 -14.36
CA THR A 241 -20.17 22.19 -15.68
C THR A 241 -21.51 21.71 -16.26
N ALA A 242 -22.36 21.09 -15.44
CA ALA A 242 -23.69 20.64 -15.88
C ALA A 242 -24.60 21.83 -16.25
N GLU A 243 -24.58 22.90 -15.46
CA GLU A 243 -25.32 24.13 -15.74
C GLU A 243 -24.85 24.78 -17.04
N SER A 244 -23.53 24.93 -17.20
CA SER A 244 -22.93 25.47 -18.43
C SER A 244 -23.28 24.63 -19.67
N ALA A 245 -23.25 23.30 -19.55
CA ALA A 245 -23.67 22.41 -20.63
C ALA A 245 -25.16 22.58 -20.97
N GLY A 246 -26.01 22.77 -19.96
CA GLY A 246 -27.42 23.09 -20.13
C GLY A 246 -27.66 24.42 -20.88
N GLU A 247 -26.91 25.47 -20.55
CA GLU A 247 -26.98 26.75 -21.26
C GLU A 247 -26.54 26.64 -22.73
N VAL A 248 -25.42 25.95 -22.99
CA VAL A 248 -24.94 25.72 -24.36
C VAL A 248 -25.94 24.89 -25.16
N SER A 249 -26.55 23.87 -24.54
CA SER A 249 -27.60 23.05 -25.18
C SER A 249 -28.81 23.91 -25.56
N LYS A 250 -29.30 24.74 -24.63
CA LYS A 250 -30.41 25.68 -24.88
C LYS A 250 -30.11 26.66 -26.02
N ASN A 251 -28.92 27.27 -26.02
CA ASN A 251 -28.51 28.22 -27.06
C ASN A 251 -28.34 27.53 -28.41
N SER A 252 -27.83 26.30 -28.43
CA SER A 252 -27.67 25.49 -29.64
C SER A 252 -29.02 25.10 -30.24
N LEU A 253 -29.98 24.72 -29.39
CA LEU A 253 -31.35 24.44 -29.83
C LEU A 253 -32.04 25.68 -30.41
N ALA A 254 -31.87 26.85 -29.77
CA ALA A 254 -32.38 28.11 -30.29
C ALA A 254 -31.72 28.49 -31.63
N GLY A 255 -30.42 28.23 -31.79
CA GLY A 255 -29.68 28.40 -33.04
C GLY A 255 -30.22 27.51 -34.15
N LYS A 256 -30.45 26.22 -33.84
CA LYS A 256 -31.05 25.25 -34.77
C LYS A 256 -32.44 25.67 -35.24
N ASN A 257 -33.31 26.12 -34.32
CA ASN A 257 -34.65 26.57 -34.70
C ASN A 257 -34.62 27.79 -35.65
N LYS A 258 -33.72 28.76 -35.39
CA LYS A 258 -33.52 29.91 -36.29
C LYS A 258 -33.01 29.48 -37.67
N LEU A 259 -32.19 28.44 -37.72
CA LEU A 259 -31.69 27.88 -38.98
C LEU A 259 -32.80 27.20 -39.78
N GLU A 260 -33.71 26.49 -39.10
CA GLU A 260 -34.90 25.91 -39.74
C GLU A 260 -35.82 27.01 -40.33
N GLU A 261 -36.02 28.11 -39.61
CA GLU A 261 -36.73 29.29 -40.14
C GLU A 261 -36.01 29.89 -41.36
N HIS A 262 -34.69 29.97 -41.33
CA HIS A 262 -33.89 30.45 -42.46
C HIS A 262 -34.03 29.54 -43.68
N GLN A 263 -34.03 28.23 -43.49
CA GLN A 263 -34.21 27.25 -44.55
C GLN A 263 -35.60 27.38 -45.23
N GLN A 264 -36.65 27.64 -44.44
CA GLN A 264 -37.99 27.92 -44.98
C GLN A 264 -38.00 29.19 -45.86
N MET A 265 -37.28 30.22 -45.43
CA MET A 265 -37.15 31.46 -46.18
C MET A 265 -36.39 31.26 -47.50
N ILE A 266 -35.31 30.48 -47.50
CA ILE A 266 -34.59 30.11 -48.73
C ILE A 266 -35.50 29.35 -49.69
N ASN A 267 -36.31 28.41 -49.19
CA ASN A 267 -37.27 27.68 -50.03
C ASN A 267 -38.31 28.62 -50.66
N LYS A 268 -38.77 29.64 -49.93
CA LYS A 268 -39.66 30.66 -50.49
C LYS A 268 -38.98 31.51 -51.57
N VAL A 269 -37.70 31.86 -51.39
CA VAL A 269 -36.92 32.57 -52.42
C VAL A 269 -36.73 31.69 -53.65
N LYS A 270 -36.53 30.38 -53.48
CA LYS A 270 -36.48 29.41 -54.57
C LYS A 270 -37.78 29.39 -55.39
N GLU A 271 -38.93 29.26 -54.73
CA GLU A 271 -40.24 29.30 -55.42
C GLU A 271 -40.45 30.61 -56.19
N GLN A 272 -40.07 31.75 -55.60
CA GLN A 272 -40.16 33.05 -56.28
C GLN A 272 -39.22 33.15 -57.49
N SER A 273 -38.00 32.62 -57.38
CA SER A 273 -37.04 32.56 -58.49
C SER A 273 -37.58 31.72 -59.65
N GLU A 274 -38.16 30.56 -59.36
CA GLU A 274 -38.79 29.68 -60.37
C GLU A 274 -39.97 30.37 -61.07
N GLN A 275 -40.79 31.13 -60.32
CA GLN A 275 -41.85 31.95 -60.90
C GLN A 275 -41.31 33.04 -61.83
N ILE A 276 -40.24 33.73 -61.44
CA ILE A 276 -39.60 34.75 -62.30
C ILE A 276 -39.06 34.11 -63.58
N SER A 277 -38.40 32.95 -63.48
CA SER A 277 -37.94 32.20 -64.67
C SER A 277 -39.09 31.87 -65.62
N ALA A 278 -40.25 31.44 -65.10
CA ALA A 278 -41.42 31.16 -65.92
C ALA A 278 -41.97 32.41 -66.62
N GLU A 279 -42.06 33.54 -65.91
CA GLU A 279 -42.49 34.81 -66.50
C GLU A 279 -41.53 35.37 -67.55
N LEU A 280 -40.22 35.19 -67.37
CA LEU A 280 -39.22 35.56 -68.37
C LEU A 280 -39.38 34.76 -69.67
N ILE A 281 -39.70 33.46 -69.58
CA ILE A 281 -39.98 32.64 -70.76
C ILE A 281 -41.22 33.16 -71.50
N ASN A 282 -42.28 33.54 -70.78
CA ASN A 282 -43.48 34.13 -71.38
C ASN A 282 -43.18 35.48 -72.04
N LEU A 283 -42.37 36.33 -71.39
CA LEU A 283 -41.99 37.64 -71.89
C LEU A 283 -41.09 37.53 -73.14
N GLU A 284 -40.20 36.55 -73.17
CA GLU A 284 -39.37 36.24 -74.33
C GLU A 284 -40.25 35.84 -75.53
N GLN A 285 -41.19 34.93 -75.33
CA GLN A 285 -42.15 34.54 -76.37
C GLN A 285 -43.00 35.72 -76.87
N ALA A 286 -43.41 36.62 -75.97
CA ALA A 286 -44.14 37.83 -76.35
C ALA A 286 -43.26 38.78 -77.17
N THR A 287 -41.99 38.94 -76.79
CA THR A 287 -41.02 39.79 -77.49
C THR A 287 -40.74 39.29 -78.90
N VAL A 288 -40.61 37.97 -79.08
CA VAL A 288 -40.51 37.34 -80.42
C VAL A 288 -41.73 37.64 -81.28
N LYS A 289 -42.95 37.47 -80.74
CA LYS A 289 -44.19 37.77 -81.47
C LYS A 289 -44.31 39.25 -81.86
N ILE A 290 -43.87 40.16 -80.99
CA ILE A 290 -43.85 41.60 -81.30
C ILE A 290 -42.86 41.87 -82.43
N ASN A 291 -41.70 41.21 -82.44
CA ASN A 291 -40.74 41.34 -83.52
C ASN A 291 -41.33 40.89 -84.86
N ASP A 292 -42.07 39.78 -84.90
CA ASP A 292 -42.79 39.33 -86.11
C ASP A 292 -43.78 40.41 -86.61
N VAL A 293 -44.51 41.07 -85.70
CA VAL A 293 -45.44 42.15 -86.04
C VAL A 293 -44.68 43.37 -86.59
N VAL A 294 -43.56 43.74 -85.96
CA VAL A 294 -42.69 44.83 -86.42
C VAL A 294 -42.19 44.57 -87.85
N ASP A 295 -41.80 43.34 -88.17
CA ASP A 295 -41.37 42.95 -89.51
C ASP A 295 -42.51 43.09 -90.53
N ILE A 296 -43.72 42.62 -90.19
CA ILE A 296 -44.91 42.75 -91.04
C ILE A 296 -45.25 44.22 -91.29
N VAL A 297 -45.27 45.06 -90.25
CA VAL A 297 -45.63 46.49 -90.40
C VAL A 297 -44.55 47.24 -91.19
N THR A 298 -43.28 46.88 -91.01
CA THR A 298 -42.18 47.42 -91.84
C THR A 298 -42.39 47.10 -93.32
N ALA A 299 -42.73 45.84 -93.63
CA ALA A 299 -43.03 45.42 -94.99
C ALA A 299 -44.25 46.14 -95.58
N ILE A 300 -45.31 46.34 -94.79
CA ILE A 300 -46.49 47.12 -95.19
C ILE A 300 -46.12 48.58 -95.46
N ALA A 301 -45.30 49.19 -94.60
CA ALA A 301 -44.84 50.58 -94.79
C ALA A 301 -44.01 50.72 -96.07
N GLU A 302 -43.12 49.77 -96.38
CA GLU A 302 -42.36 49.76 -97.63
C GLU A 302 -43.24 49.56 -98.87
N GLN A 303 -44.20 48.64 -98.82
CA GLN A 303 -45.18 48.44 -99.88
C GLN A 303 -46.04 49.70 -100.09
N THR A 304 -46.47 50.33 -99.01
CA THR A 304 -47.29 51.57 -99.05
C THR A 304 -46.47 52.73 -99.63
N ASN A 305 -45.19 52.83 -99.28
CA ASN A 305 -44.26 53.80 -99.85
C ASN A 305 -44.10 53.59 -101.36
N LEU A 306 -43.91 52.34 -101.81
CA LEU A 306 -43.86 51.99 -103.23
C LEU A 306 -45.16 52.28 -103.98
N LEU A 307 -46.32 51.97 -103.39
CA LEU A 307 -47.64 52.29 -103.94
C LEU A 307 -47.83 53.80 -104.09
N SER A 308 -47.45 54.58 -103.07
CA SER A 308 -47.54 56.04 -103.09
C SER A 308 -46.59 56.67 -104.12
N LEU A 309 -45.41 56.08 -104.34
CA LEU A 309 -44.48 56.48 -105.37
C LEU A 309 -45.08 56.25 -106.77
N ASN A 310 -45.66 55.07 -106.99
CA ASN A 310 -46.35 54.75 -108.25
C ASN A 310 -47.55 55.69 -108.49
N ALA A 311 -48.33 56.01 -107.44
CA ALA A 311 -49.43 56.96 -107.52
C ALA A 311 -48.96 58.39 -107.81
N ALA A 312 -47.82 58.82 -107.25
CA ALA A 312 -47.23 60.13 -107.53
C ALA A 312 -46.73 60.23 -108.99
N ILE A 313 -46.16 59.15 -109.53
CA ILE A 313 -45.75 59.05 -110.94
C ILE A 313 -46.99 59.19 -111.86
N GLU A 314 -48.07 58.46 -111.58
CA GLU A 314 -49.28 58.50 -112.42
C GLU A 314 -50.02 59.85 -112.31
N ALA A 315 -50.02 60.46 -111.11
CA ALA A 315 -50.54 61.81 -110.91
C ALA A 315 -49.75 62.89 -111.69
N ALA A 316 -48.42 62.76 -111.77
CA ALA A 316 -47.59 63.62 -112.62
C ALA A 316 -47.88 63.41 -114.12
N ARG A 317 -48.20 62.18 -114.51
CA ARG A 317 -48.53 61.79 -115.89
C ARG A 317 -49.88 62.36 -116.37
N ALA A 318 -50.85 62.52 -115.46
CA ALA A 318 -52.17 63.08 -115.73
C ALA A 318 -52.22 64.63 -115.84
N GLY A 319 -51.08 65.33 -115.67
CA GLY A 319 -50.98 66.77 -115.88
C GLY A 319 -51.87 67.60 -114.95
N GLU A 320 -52.62 68.58 -115.48
CA GLU A 320 -53.52 69.46 -114.70
C GLU A 320 -54.59 68.68 -113.92
N ALA A 321 -55.10 67.57 -114.46
CA ALA A 321 -56.13 66.75 -113.81
C ALA A 321 -55.61 65.92 -112.62
N GLY A 322 -54.29 65.69 -112.55
CA GLY A 322 -53.64 64.88 -111.51
C GLY A 322 -53.17 65.66 -110.28
N LYS A 323 -53.27 67.00 -110.27
CA LYS A 323 -52.74 67.85 -109.19
C LYS A 323 -53.27 67.46 -107.80
N GLY A 324 -54.57 67.19 -107.67
CA GLY A 324 -55.17 66.74 -106.40
C GLY A 324 -54.68 65.35 -105.96
N PHE A 325 -54.51 64.42 -106.90
CA PHE A 325 -53.98 63.07 -106.64
C PHE A 325 -52.51 63.09 -106.23
N SER A 326 -51.71 64.00 -106.80
CA SER A 326 -50.28 64.15 -106.47
C SER A 326 -50.07 64.55 -105.01
N VAL A 327 -50.91 65.45 -104.48
CA VAL A 327 -50.89 65.86 -103.07
C VAL A 327 -51.20 64.67 -102.15
N VAL A 328 -52.23 63.88 -102.49
CA VAL A 328 -52.59 62.68 -101.72
C VAL A 328 -51.46 61.65 -101.76
N ALA A 329 -50.88 61.39 -102.93
CA ALA A 329 -49.77 60.45 -103.07
C ALA A 329 -48.52 60.88 -102.25
N HIS A 330 -48.20 62.17 -102.24
CA HIS A 330 -47.11 62.70 -101.43
C HIS A 330 -47.40 62.59 -99.92
N GLU A 331 -48.65 62.81 -99.49
CA GLU A 331 -49.03 62.65 -98.08
C GLU A 331 -49.01 61.18 -97.64
N VAL A 332 -49.48 60.25 -98.48
CA VAL A 332 -49.38 58.80 -98.23
C VAL A 332 -47.92 58.35 -98.15
N ARG A 333 -47.06 58.87 -99.04
CA ARG A 333 -45.62 58.59 -99.02
C ARG A 333 -44.99 59.04 -97.69
N LYS A 334 -45.28 60.27 -97.29
CA LYS A 334 -44.81 60.84 -96.03
C LYS A 334 -45.30 60.03 -94.83
N LEU A 335 -46.56 59.58 -94.83
CA LEU A 335 -47.10 58.69 -93.79
C LEU A 335 -46.40 57.33 -93.77
N ALA A 336 -46.08 56.76 -94.94
CA ALA A 336 -45.34 55.50 -95.04
C ALA A 336 -43.91 55.63 -94.51
N ASP A 337 -43.19 56.71 -94.86
CA ASP A 337 -41.85 57.00 -94.33
C ASP A 337 -41.87 57.29 -92.81
N GLN A 338 -42.89 57.99 -92.32
CA GLN A 338 -43.12 58.20 -90.88
C GLN A 338 -43.42 56.89 -90.15
N THR A 339 -44.21 56.00 -90.76
CA THR A 339 -44.51 54.66 -90.23
C THR A 339 -43.24 53.83 -90.16
N LYS A 340 -42.44 53.79 -91.23
CA LYS A 340 -41.14 53.08 -91.25
C LYS A 340 -40.20 53.57 -90.15
N THR A 341 -40.09 54.89 -89.97
CA THR A 341 -39.25 55.48 -88.93
C THR A 341 -39.75 55.11 -87.53
N SER A 342 -41.07 55.15 -87.31
CA SER A 342 -41.68 54.78 -86.03
C SER A 342 -41.49 53.30 -85.71
N VAL A 343 -41.68 52.42 -86.70
CA VAL A 343 -41.50 50.97 -86.57
C VAL A 343 -40.04 50.60 -86.34
N SER A 344 -39.09 51.31 -86.96
CA SER A 344 -37.66 51.17 -86.64
C SER A 344 -37.38 51.48 -85.18
N GLY A 345 -37.97 52.56 -84.63
CA GLY A 345 -37.86 52.87 -83.20
C GLY A 345 -38.46 51.78 -82.30
N VAL A 346 -39.57 51.16 -82.70
CA VAL A 346 -40.15 50.01 -81.99
C VAL A 346 -39.23 48.78 -82.08
N SER A 347 -38.63 48.50 -83.25
CA SER A 347 -37.66 47.40 -83.41
C SER A 347 -36.47 47.55 -82.45
N ASP A 348 -35.94 48.77 -82.30
CA ASP A 348 -34.86 49.03 -81.36
C ASP A 348 -35.30 48.84 -79.89
N LEU A 349 -36.53 49.22 -79.54
CA LEU A 349 -37.10 48.95 -78.21
C LEU A 349 -37.28 47.45 -77.94
N VAL A 350 -37.71 46.67 -78.94
CA VAL A 350 -37.86 45.21 -78.86
C VAL A 350 -36.49 44.54 -78.66
N LYS A 351 -35.48 44.91 -79.45
CA LYS A 351 -34.10 44.42 -79.29
C LYS A 351 -33.53 44.73 -77.92
N ASN A 352 -33.75 45.94 -77.41
CA ASN A 352 -33.31 46.32 -76.07
C ASN A 352 -34.06 45.56 -74.97
N THR A 353 -35.35 45.27 -75.18
CA THR A 353 -36.14 44.44 -74.26
C THR A 353 -35.60 43.01 -74.22
N HIS A 354 -35.32 42.41 -75.38
CA HIS A 354 -34.72 41.07 -75.47
C HIS A 354 -33.38 40.98 -74.74
N LYS A 355 -32.46 41.92 -74.95
CA LYS A 355 -31.19 41.98 -74.20
C LYS A 355 -31.40 42.10 -72.68
N ARG A 356 -32.44 42.82 -72.25
CA ARG A 356 -32.78 42.93 -70.82
C ARG A 356 -33.31 41.61 -70.28
N ILE A 357 -34.10 40.86 -71.05
CA ILE A 357 -34.58 39.53 -70.68
C ILE A 357 -33.42 38.56 -70.49
N GLU A 358 -32.46 38.53 -71.43
CA GLU A 358 -31.25 37.70 -71.31
C GLU A 358 -30.47 38.03 -70.03
N ALA A 359 -30.20 39.32 -69.76
CA ALA A 359 -29.47 39.75 -68.58
C ALA A 359 -30.19 39.38 -67.26
N VAL A 360 -31.53 39.50 -67.22
CA VAL A 360 -32.30 39.07 -66.04
C VAL A 360 -32.29 37.55 -65.92
N SER A 361 -32.37 36.80 -67.03
CA SER A 361 -32.29 35.33 -67.02
C SER A 361 -30.95 34.83 -66.48
N GLU A 362 -29.83 35.44 -66.88
CA GLU A 362 -28.50 35.14 -66.32
C GLU A 362 -28.46 35.44 -64.80
N SER A 363 -29.05 36.56 -64.38
CA SER A 363 -29.12 36.92 -62.95
C SER A 363 -29.94 35.89 -62.15
N VAL A 364 -31.06 35.41 -62.70
CA VAL A 364 -31.89 34.37 -62.07
C VAL A 364 -31.15 33.03 -61.99
N ALA A 365 -30.39 32.65 -63.04
CA ALA A 365 -29.55 31.46 -62.99
C ALA A 365 -28.48 31.54 -61.88
N SER A 366 -27.88 32.72 -61.70
CA SER A 366 -26.95 32.97 -60.59
C SER A 366 -27.65 32.84 -59.22
N ILE A 367 -28.85 33.41 -59.07
CA ILE A 367 -29.67 33.27 -57.85
C ILE A 367 -29.95 31.79 -57.54
N HIS A 368 -30.26 30.96 -58.54
CA HIS A 368 -30.44 29.52 -58.35
C HIS A 368 -29.20 28.82 -57.80
N HIS A 369 -28.00 29.20 -58.28
CA HIS A 369 -26.76 28.65 -57.75
C HIS A 369 -26.56 29.04 -56.28
N PHE A 370 -26.73 30.32 -55.94
CA PHE A 370 -26.64 30.81 -54.56
C PHE A 370 -27.62 30.13 -53.61
N ILE A 371 -28.86 29.87 -54.07
CA ILE A 371 -29.87 29.15 -53.28
C ILE A 371 -29.40 27.74 -52.94
N ASN A 372 -28.89 26.99 -53.94
CA ASN A 372 -28.43 25.63 -53.73
C ASN A 372 -27.24 25.57 -52.74
N ASP A 373 -26.30 26.50 -52.88
CA ASP A 373 -25.16 26.62 -51.96
C ASP A 373 -25.64 26.94 -50.53
N SER A 374 -26.61 27.86 -50.40
CA SER A 374 -27.19 28.24 -49.10
C SER A 374 -27.94 27.08 -48.43
N VAL A 375 -28.62 26.21 -49.19
CA VAL A 375 -29.25 24.99 -48.64
C VAL A 375 -28.20 23.99 -48.14
N SER A 376 -27.10 23.81 -48.89
CA SER A 376 -26.00 22.94 -48.48
C SER A 376 -25.37 23.43 -47.17
N GLU A 377 -25.03 24.72 -47.11
CA GLU A 377 -24.43 25.33 -45.91
C GLU A 377 -25.36 25.25 -44.70
N ALA A 378 -26.66 25.51 -44.87
CA ALA A 378 -27.64 25.36 -43.80
C ALA A 378 -27.75 23.90 -43.29
N THR A 379 -27.58 22.91 -44.16
CA THR A 379 -27.57 21.51 -43.75
C THR A 379 -26.35 21.19 -42.89
N GLU A 380 -25.16 21.64 -43.30
CA GLU A 380 -23.92 21.46 -42.53
C GLU A 380 -24.00 22.13 -41.15
N ILE A 381 -24.53 23.36 -41.07
CA ILE A 381 -24.72 24.07 -39.80
C ILE A 381 -25.70 23.30 -38.89
N SER A 382 -26.76 22.70 -39.45
CA SER A 382 -27.71 21.89 -38.70
C SER A 382 -27.04 20.66 -38.06
N ASP A 383 -26.18 19.98 -38.81
CA ASP A 383 -25.39 18.85 -38.31
C ASP A 383 -24.41 19.27 -37.22
N PHE A 384 -23.79 20.44 -37.35
CA PHE A 384 -22.96 21.05 -36.30
C PHE A 384 -23.75 21.25 -35.00
N PHE A 385 -24.97 21.81 -35.06
CA PHE A 385 -25.80 21.97 -33.87
C PHE A 385 -26.19 20.63 -33.24
N ASN A 386 -26.53 19.62 -34.05
CA ASN A 386 -26.81 18.27 -33.54
C ASN A 386 -25.61 17.66 -32.82
N ALA A 387 -24.40 17.84 -33.35
CA ALA A 387 -23.18 17.37 -32.71
C ALA A 387 -22.92 18.09 -31.37
N ILE A 388 -23.15 19.41 -31.31
CA ILE A 388 -23.01 20.18 -30.06
C ILE A 388 -24.01 19.68 -29.01
N LEU A 389 -25.27 19.50 -29.39
CA LEU A 389 -26.31 18.99 -28.48
C LEU A 389 -25.94 17.62 -27.90
N SER A 390 -25.52 16.68 -28.75
CA SER A 390 -25.07 15.35 -28.30
C SER A 390 -23.87 15.43 -27.34
N LYS A 391 -22.92 16.35 -27.58
CA LYS A 391 -21.76 16.54 -26.70
C LYS A 391 -22.13 17.18 -25.37
N MET A 392 -23.12 18.06 -25.35
CA MET A 392 -23.62 18.65 -24.10
C MET A 392 -24.39 17.63 -23.26
N ASP A 393 -25.19 16.76 -23.88
CA ASP A 393 -25.88 15.66 -23.18
C ASP A 393 -24.86 14.72 -22.52
N GLU A 394 -23.80 14.33 -23.25
CA GLU A 394 -22.69 13.53 -22.72
C GLU A 394 -21.98 14.26 -21.54
N SER A 395 -21.84 15.59 -21.63
CA SER A 395 -21.23 16.40 -20.58
C SER A 395 -22.08 16.41 -19.30
N THR A 396 -23.40 16.59 -19.43
CA THR A 396 -24.32 16.56 -18.29
C THR A 396 -24.36 15.17 -17.63
N GLU A 397 -24.35 14.09 -18.42
CA GLU A 397 -24.28 12.73 -17.88
C GLU A 397 -22.97 12.49 -17.11
N ARG A 398 -21.83 12.97 -17.66
CA ARG A 398 -20.52 12.86 -16.99
C ARG A 398 -20.47 13.66 -15.70
N SER A 399 -21.02 14.87 -15.67
CA SER A 399 -21.14 15.65 -14.43
C SER A 399 -21.94 14.89 -13.36
N GLY A 400 -23.07 14.29 -13.73
CA GLY A 400 -23.87 13.50 -12.77
C GLY A 400 -23.16 12.24 -12.28
N LYS A 401 -22.35 11.57 -13.12
CA LYS A 401 -21.48 10.46 -12.67
C LYS A 401 -20.40 10.93 -11.70
N LEU A 402 -19.77 12.07 -12.00
CA LEU A 402 -18.75 12.66 -11.15
C LEU A 402 -19.29 13.01 -9.76
N GLU A 403 -20.50 13.58 -9.67
CA GLU A 403 -21.17 13.84 -8.38
C GLU A 403 -21.32 12.56 -7.54
N ASN A 404 -21.77 11.45 -8.15
CA ASN A 404 -21.91 10.17 -7.45
C ASN A 404 -20.55 9.58 -7.01
N GLU A 405 -19.51 9.68 -7.85
CA GLU A 405 -18.17 9.19 -7.50
C GLU A 405 -17.58 9.97 -6.31
N VAL A 406 -17.85 11.27 -6.23
CA VAL A 406 -17.42 12.09 -5.10
C VAL A 406 -18.18 11.75 -3.82
N GLU A 407 -19.47 11.40 -3.90
CA GLU A 407 -20.23 10.93 -2.74
C GLU A 407 -19.63 9.63 -2.16
N VAL A 408 -19.28 8.67 -3.02
CA VAL A 408 -18.57 7.45 -2.61
C VAL A 408 -17.18 7.78 -2.02
N MET A 409 -16.47 8.74 -2.60
CA MET A 409 -15.18 9.20 -2.06
C MET A 409 -15.32 9.79 -0.65
N ALA A 410 -16.40 10.52 -0.37
CA ALA A 410 -16.67 11.07 0.95
C ALA A 410 -16.88 9.96 2.00
N GLU A 411 -17.57 8.88 1.66
CA GLU A 411 -17.71 7.70 2.54
C GLU A 411 -16.36 7.08 2.88
N VAL A 412 -15.48 6.91 1.88
CA VAL A 412 -14.13 6.37 2.07
C VAL A 412 -13.27 7.29 2.95
N ILE A 413 -13.37 8.61 2.78
CA ILE A 413 -12.65 9.57 3.62
C ILE A 413 -13.08 9.44 5.09
N GLU A 414 -14.38 9.26 5.34
CA GLU A 414 -14.91 9.06 6.70
C GLU A 414 -14.40 7.74 7.32
N GLU A 415 -14.38 6.64 6.55
CA GLU A 415 -13.79 5.37 7.01
C GLU A 415 -12.30 5.52 7.36
N LEU A 416 -11.54 6.24 6.54
CA LEU A 416 -10.13 6.53 6.80
C LEU A 416 -9.94 7.41 8.04
N SER A 417 -10.80 8.41 8.24
CA SER A 417 -10.79 9.25 9.44
C SER A 417 -10.97 8.42 10.71
N GLN A 418 -11.92 7.48 10.70
CA GLN A 418 -12.12 6.55 11.82
C GLN A 418 -10.92 5.63 12.05
N ALA A 419 -10.33 5.10 10.97
CA ALA A 419 -9.14 4.26 11.06
C ALA A 419 -7.94 5.01 11.67
N VAL A 420 -7.73 6.27 11.27
CA VAL A 420 -6.69 7.13 11.85
C VAL A 420 -6.95 7.40 13.33
N GLY A 421 -8.20 7.67 13.71
CA GLY A 421 -8.59 7.79 15.12
C GLY A 421 -8.25 6.54 15.94
N GLN A 422 -8.46 5.35 15.37
CA GLN A 422 -8.12 4.08 16.02
C GLN A 422 -6.61 3.87 16.16
N ILE A 423 -5.82 4.33 15.18
CA ILE A 423 -4.35 4.33 15.24
C ILE A 423 -3.86 5.21 16.38
N ALA A 424 -4.40 6.43 16.52
CA ALA A 424 -4.05 7.33 17.61
C ALA A 424 -4.33 6.72 18.99
N ILE A 425 -5.50 6.09 19.18
CA ILE A 425 -5.85 5.39 20.43
C ILE A 425 -4.89 4.22 20.69
N SER A 426 -4.51 3.48 19.65
CA SER A 426 -3.58 2.36 19.76
C SER A 426 -2.17 2.82 20.13
N ALA A 427 -1.72 3.96 19.59
CA ALA A 427 -0.45 4.58 19.93
C ALA A 427 -0.44 5.04 21.41
N ASP A 428 -1.51 5.66 21.89
CA ASP A 428 -1.66 6.07 23.30
C ASP A 428 -1.64 4.86 24.24
N SER A 429 -2.37 3.79 23.89
CA SER A 429 -2.35 2.53 24.64
C SER A 429 -0.95 1.90 24.69
N LEU A 430 -0.20 1.97 23.60
CA LEU A 430 1.16 1.46 23.52
C LEU A 430 2.15 2.33 24.33
N SER A 431 1.92 3.64 24.39
CA SER A 431 2.62 4.57 25.26
C SER A 431 2.45 4.20 26.73
N ASP A 432 1.21 3.94 27.16
CA ASP A 432 0.90 3.50 28.53
C ASP A 432 1.57 2.18 28.90
N VAL A 433 1.55 1.20 27.98
CA VAL A 433 2.28 -0.07 28.17
C VAL A 433 3.77 0.18 28.33
N THR A 434 4.35 1.03 27.48
CA THR A 434 5.78 1.37 27.53
C THR A 434 6.16 2.02 28.86
N ARG A 435 5.33 2.94 29.36
CA ARG A 435 5.51 3.58 30.66
C ARG A 435 5.43 2.58 31.81
N SER A 436 4.44 1.68 31.77
CA SER A 436 4.31 0.61 32.78
C SER A 436 5.46 -0.41 32.76
N MET A 437 6.18 -0.52 31.64
CA MET A 437 7.38 -1.36 31.54
C MET A 437 8.62 -0.66 32.10
N GLN A 438 8.63 0.67 32.23
CA GLN A 438 9.74 1.42 32.83
C GLN A 438 9.66 1.47 34.36
N ASP A 439 8.45 1.47 34.90
CA ASP A 439 8.16 1.33 36.33
C ASP A 439 8.37 -0.12 36.83
#